data_AF-A0A357ASV5-F1
#
_entry.id   AF-A0A357ASV5-F1
#
_cell.length_a   1.000
_cell.length_b   1.000
_cell.length_c   1.000
_cell.angle_alpha   90.00
_cell.angle_beta   90.00
_cell.angle_gamma   90.00
#
_symmetry.space_group_name_H-M   'P 1'
#
loop_
_entity.id
_entity.type
_entity.pdbx_description
1 polymer ?
#
loop_
_entity_poly.entity_id
_entity_poly.type
_entity_poly.pdbx_seq_one_letter_code
_entity_poly.pdbx_strand_id
1 'polypeptide(L)'
;VQEMAPKGVKEVIVGFKRDDQFGPLLMFGLGGIYVEVLKDISFRLAPLSREDARNIIREIKSYMLLKGVRGEAPVNFDALENILLSMSQLSQDFPEIFEAEFNPVLVNNEKAIVADVRMTLSS
;
A
#
# COMPACT_ATOMS: atom_id res chain seq x y z
N VAL A 1 -2.72 10.87 26.11
CA VAL A 1 -4.03 10.44 25.58
C VAL A 1 -3.83 10.22 24.10
N GLN A 2 -3.95 8.99 23.62
CA GLN A 2 -3.72 8.65 22.22
C GLN A 2 -4.97 9.04 21.44
N GLU A 3 -4.86 10.03 20.55
CA GLU A 3 -5.97 10.47 19.70
C GLU A 3 -6.32 9.31 18.76
N MET A 4 -7.56 8.82 18.87
CA MET A 4 -8.04 7.74 18.01
C MET A 4 -8.11 8.26 16.57
N ALA A 5 -7.53 7.52 15.62
CA ALA A 5 -7.70 7.80 14.21
C ALA A 5 -9.21 8.01 13.89
N PRO A 6 -9.57 8.98 13.03
CA PRO A 6 -10.96 9.26 12.71
C PRO A 6 -11.70 7.97 12.33
N LYS A 7 -12.93 7.80 12.81
CA LYS A 7 -13.72 6.58 12.54
C LYS A 7 -13.78 6.31 11.03
N GLY A 8 -13.51 5.05 10.65
CA GLY A 8 -13.56 4.62 9.25
C GLY A 8 -12.27 4.82 8.46
N VAL A 9 -11.25 5.47 9.01
CA VAL A 9 -9.91 5.50 8.41
C VAL A 9 -9.20 4.18 8.68
N LYS A 10 -8.67 3.57 7.63
CA LYS A 10 -7.75 2.43 7.68
C LYS A 10 -6.35 2.91 7.32
N GLU A 11 -5.36 2.29 7.92
CA GLU A 11 -3.95 2.50 7.57
C GLU A 11 -3.50 1.34 6.71
N VAL A 12 -2.82 1.63 5.60
CA VAL A 12 -2.18 0.64 4.73
C VAL A 12 -0.74 1.06 4.46
N ILE A 13 0.08 0.10 4.06
CA ILE A 13 1.44 0.32 3.59
C ILE A 13 1.50 0.01 2.10
N VAL A 14 2.17 0.87 1.35
CA VAL A 14 2.51 0.65 -0.07
C VAL A 14 3.99 0.89 -0.22
N GLY A 15 4.72 -0.04 -0.81
CA GLY A 15 6.16 0.10 -0.98
C GLY A 15 6.65 -0.57 -2.24
N PHE A 16 7.89 -0.28 -2.62
CA PHE A 16 8.67 -1.16 -3.47
C PHE A 16 10.11 -1.24 -2.98
N LYS A 17 10.76 -2.33 -3.31
CA LYS A 17 12.21 -2.50 -3.22
C LYS A 17 12.72 -3.11 -4.51
N ARG A 18 13.86 -2.64 -5.00
CA ARG A 18 14.54 -3.29 -6.13
C ARG A 18 15.22 -4.57 -5.66
N ASP A 19 14.81 -5.66 -6.26
CA ASP A 19 15.50 -6.94 -6.19
C ASP A 19 16.54 -7.01 -7.33
N ASP A 20 17.72 -7.54 -7.03
CA ASP A 20 18.84 -7.59 -7.98
C ASP A 20 18.57 -8.50 -9.18
N GLN A 21 17.69 -9.49 -9.06
CA GLN A 21 17.34 -10.44 -10.13
C GLN A 21 16.05 -10.06 -10.84
N PHE A 22 15.05 -9.60 -10.08
CA PHE A 22 13.69 -9.43 -10.61
C PHE A 22 13.30 -7.96 -10.86
N GLY A 23 14.11 -7.00 -10.44
CA GLY A 23 13.77 -5.58 -10.52
C GLY A 23 12.81 -5.14 -9.41
N PRO A 24 11.98 -4.11 -9.61
CA PRO A 24 11.14 -3.57 -8.53
C PRO A 24 10.05 -4.56 -8.10
N LEU A 25 10.11 -4.95 -6.84
CA LEU A 25 9.10 -5.75 -6.17
C LEU A 25 8.24 -4.82 -5.29
N LEU A 26 6.99 -4.60 -5.72
CA LEU A 26 6.00 -3.85 -4.97
C LEU A 26 5.39 -4.68 -3.84
N MET A 27 5.00 -4.00 -2.77
CA MET A 27 4.30 -4.56 -1.63
C MET A 27 3.05 -3.75 -1.28
N PHE A 28 2.02 -4.46 -0.80
CA PHE A 28 0.83 -3.88 -0.19
C PHE A 28 0.46 -4.66 1.08
N GLY A 29 0.08 -3.95 2.13
CA GLY A 29 -0.35 -4.54 3.41
C GLY A 29 -1.24 -3.61 4.21
N LEU A 30 -1.93 -4.17 5.21
CA LEU A 30 -2.66 -3.37 6.20
C LEU A 30 -1.71 -2.85 7.28
N GLY A 31 -1.66 -1.54 7.51
CA GLY A 31 -0.75 -0.89 8.44
C GLY A 31 -1.00 -1.22 9.93
N GLY A 32 -0.12 -0.69 10.79
CA GLY A 32 -0.13 -0.96 12.23
C GLY A 32 0.40 -2.37 12.58
N ILE A 33 -0.11 -2.95 13.67
CA ILE A 33 0.35 -4.27 14.18
C ILE A 33 0.23 -5.42 13.15
N TYR A 34 -0.58 -5.24 12.11
CA TYR A 34 -0.87 -6.26 11.10
C TYR A 34 0.33 -6.50 10.15
N VAL A 35 1.17 -5.50 9.90
CA VAL A 35 2.40 -5.67 9.12
C VAL A 35 3.52 -6.29 9.97
N GLU A 36 3.72 -5.79 11.18
CA GLU A 36 4.85 -6.20 12.04
C GLU A 36 4.69 -7.61 12.63
N VAL A 37 3.47 -7.96 13.06
CA VAL A 37 3.21 -9.22 13.79
C VAL A 37 2.57 -10.27 12.90
N LEU A 38 1.63 -9.88 12.03
CA LEU A 38 0.85 -10.84 11.22
C LEU A 38 1.42 -11.08 9.82
N LYS A 39 2.42 -10.29 9.41
CA LYS A 39 3.05 -10.35 8.08
C LYS A 39 2.00 -10.40 6.96
N ASP A 40 0.93 -9.61 7.12
CA ASP A 40 -0.19 -9.61 6.18
C ASP A 40 0.08 -8.68 5.00
N ILE A 41 0.92 -9.18 4.10
CA ILE A 41 1.46 -8.45 2.96
C ILE A 41 1.33 -9.31 1.70
N SER A 42 1.23 -8.63 0.57
CA SER A 42 1.14 -9.20 -0.76
C SER A 42 2.13 -8.49 -1.66
N PHE A 43 2.62 -9.18 -2.69
CA PHE A 43 3.69 -8.68 -3.54
C PHE A 43 3.38 -8.82 -5.02
N ARG A 44 3.93 -7.91 -5.83
CA ARG A 44 3.91 -7.97 -7.29
C ARG A 44 5.18 -7.36 -7.88
N LEU A 45 5.62 -7.88 -9.02
CA LEU A 45 6.68 -7.25 -9.80
C LEU A 45 6.11 -6.04 -10.57
N ALA A 46 6.89 -4.99 -10.69
CA ALA A 46 6.61 -3.87 -11.58
C ALA A 46 6.92 -4.23 -13.04
N PRO A 47 6.28 -3.58 -14.02
CA PRO A 47 5.17 -2.63 -13.87
C PRO A 47 3.83 -3.33 -13.56
N LEU A 48 2.98 -2.67 -12.76
CA LEU A 48 1.63 -3.13 -12.47
C LEU A 48 0.65 -2.72 -13.56
N SER A 49 -0.21 -3.66 -13.96
CA SER A 49 -1.50 -3.33 -14.57
C SER A 49 -2.52 -2.90 -13.50
N ARG A 50 -3.64 -2.31 -13.92
CA ARG A 50 -4.75 -2.03 -12.99
C ARG A 50 -5.32 -3.32 -12.37
N GLU A 51 -5.31 -4.42 -13.11
CA GLU A 51 -5.74 -5.71 -12.58
C GLU A 51 -4.78 -6.21 -11.48
N ASP A 52 -3.47 -6.02 -11.66
CA ASP A 52 -2.48 -6.36 -10.63
C ASP A 52 -2.68 -5.52 -9.36
N ALA A 53 -2.92 -4.20 -9.52
CA ALA A 53 -3.19 -3.30 -8.39
C ALA A 53 -4.46 -3.70 -7.62
N ARG A 54 -5.49 -4.19 -8.33
CA ARG A 54 -6.70 -4.73 -7.68
C ARG A 54 -6.43 -6.05 -6.97
N ASN A 55 -5.68 -6.94 -7.59
CA ASN A 55 -5.43 -8.29 -7.08
C ASN A 55 -4.51 -8.27 -5.86
N ILE A 56 -3.44 -7.46 -5.87
CA ILE A 56 -2.54 -7.32 -4.72
C ILE A 56 -3.31 -6.86 -3.46
N ILE A 57 -4.28 -5.93 -3.60
CA ILE A 57 -5.13 -5.51 -2.48
C ILE A 57 -6.00 -6.65 -1.94
N ARG A 58 -6.48 -7.54 -2.80
CA ARG A 58 -7.39 -8.64 -2.44
C ARG A 58 -6.71 -9.81 -1.77
N GLU A 59 -5.40 -9.94 -1.94
CA GLU A 59 -4.63 -11.10 -1.49
C GLU A 59 -4.22 -11.05 -0.01
N ILE A 60 -4.28 -9.88 0.62
CA ILE A 60 -4.06 -9.79 2.06
C ILE A 60 -5.20 -10.46 2.81
N LYS A 61 -4.87 -11.18 3.89
CA LYS A 61 -5.82 -11.92 4.74
C LYS A 61 -6.85 -10.97 5.35
N SER A 62 -6.44 -9.73 5.64
CA SER A 62 -7.29 -8.70 6.23
C SER A 62 -8.09 -7.89 5.20
N TYR A 63 -8.20 -8.34 3.95
CA TYR A 63 -8.96 -7.64 2.90
C TYR A 63 -10.40 -7.30 3.33
N MET A 64 -11.03 -8.18 4.13
CA MET A 64 -12.36 -7.94 4.68
C MET A 64 -12.45 -6.69 5.57
N LEU A 65 -11.36 -6.26 6.19
CA LEU A 65 -11.32 -5.01 6.97
C LEU A 65 -11.37 -3.78 6.06
N LEU A 66 -10.80 -3.86 4.86
CA LEU A 66 -10.90 -2.80 3.84
C LEU A 66 -12.29 -2.75 3.21
N LYS A 67 -13.00 -3.87 3.16
CA LYS A 67 -14.40 -3.94 2.72
C LYS A 67 -15.40 -3.36 3.72
N GLY A 68 -14.95 -3.01 4.92
CA GLY A 68 -15.79 -2.55 6.02
C GLY A 68 -16.31 -3.73 6.85
N VAL A 69 -16.37 -3.52 8.18
CA VAL A 69 -16.93 -4.47 9.14
C VAL A 69 -17.99 -3.77 9.98
N ARG A 70 -18.99 -4.52 10.46
CA ARG A 70 -20.01 -4.00 11.40
C ARG A 70 -20.74 -2.73 10.91
N GLY A 71 -21.06 -2.68 9.61
CA GLY A 71 -21.78 -1.55 9.01
C GLY A 71 -20.88 -0.37 8.59
N GLU A 72 -19.56 -0.48 8.75
CA GLU A 72 -18.62 0.47 8.15
C GLU A 72 -18.68 0.40 6.62
N ALA A 73 -18.57 1.56 5.96
CA ALA A 73 -18.41 1.62 4.52
C ALA A 73 -17.05 1.02 4.10
N PRO A 74 -16.95 0.44 2.89
CA PRO A 74 -15.66 0.06 2.33
C PRO A 74 -14.76 1.27 2.13
N VAL A 75 -13.45 1.05 2.12
CA VAL A 75 -12.47 2.06 1.71
C VAL A 75 -12.63 2.37 0.22
N ASN A 76 -12.12 3.54 -0.20
CA ASN A 76 -12.03 3.90 -1.60
C ASN A 76 -10.93 3.07 -2.29
N PHE A 77 -11.32 1.92 -2.84
CA PHE A 77 -10.41 1.01 -3.54
C PHE A 77 -9.79 1.64 -4.78
N ASP A 78 -10.53 2.46 -5.54
CA ASP A 78 -9.98 3.11 -6.73
C ASP A 78 -8.83 4.06 -6.36
N ALA A 79 -8.95 4.77 -5.23
CA ALA A 79 -7.88 5.62 -4.72
C ALA A 79 -6.64 4.81 -4.29
N LEU A 80 -6.82 3.64 -3.68
CA LEU A 80 -5.71 2.74 -3.35
C LEU A 80 -5.04 2.14 -4.59
N GLU A 81 -5.83 1.66 -5.55
CA GLU A 81 -5.34 1.16 -6.83
C GLU A 81 -4.51 2.23 -7.55
N ASN A 82 -4.95 3.49 -7.52
CA ASN A 82 -4.21 4.62 -8.10
C ASN A 82 -2.87 4.87 -7.40
N ILE A 83 -2.81 4.77 -6.06
CA ILE A 83 -1.54 4.90 -5.32
C ILE A 83 -0.58 3.79 -5.71
N LEU A 84 -1.04 2.54 -5.82
CA LEU A 84 -0.21 1.41 -6.25
C LEU A 84 0.32 1.58 -7.67
N LEU A 85 -0.51 2.04 -8.60
CA LEU A 85 -0.08 2.33 -9.97
C LEU A 85 0.93 3.47 -10.02
N SER A 86 0.75 4.53 -9.22
CA SER A 86 1.74 5.60 -9.10
C SER A 86 3.05 5.12 -8.48
N MET A 87 3.01 4.24 -7.48
CA MET A 87 4.21 3.60 -6.91
C MET A 87 4.93 2.74 -7.95
N SER A 88 4.16 1.98 -8.75
CA SER A 88 4.70 1.19 -9.85
C SER A 88 5.39 2.10 -10.87
N GLN A 89 4.74 3.19 -11.28
CA GLN A 89 5.31 4.15 -12.22
C GLN A 89 6.57 4.82 -11.66
N LEU A 90 6.56 5.24 -10.40
CA LEU A 90 7.73 5.79 -9.70
C LEU A 90 8.93 4.82 -9.75
N SER A 91 8.69 3.52 -9.55
CA SER A 91 9.73 2.49 -9.63
C SER A 91 10.28 2.26 -11.04
N GLN A 92 9.55 2.66 -12.08
CA GLN A 92 10.03 2.56 -13.47
C GLN A 92 10.77 3.82 -13.88
N ASP A 93 10.23 4.99 -13.53
CA ASP A 93 10.73 6.29 -13.98
C ASP A 93 12.04 6.69 -13.31
N PHE A 94 12.30 6.23 -12.09
CA PHE A 94 13.46 6.62 -11.29
C PHE A 94 14.29 5.39 -10.85
N PRO A 95 15.12 4.81 -11.73
CA PRO A 95 16.04 3.72 -11.43
C PRO A 95 16.93 3.94 -10.19
N GLU A 96 17.26 5.20 -9.89
CA GLU A 96 18.08 5.61 -8.75
C GLU A 96 17.39 5.43 -7.39
N ILE A 97 16.06 5.32 -7.36
CA ILE A 97 15.33 5.00 -6.12
C ILE A 97 15.44 3.48 -5.90
N PHE A 98 16.21 3.08 -4.90
CA PHE A 98 16.43 1.68 -4.55
C PHE A 98 15.22 1.07 -3.83
N GLU A 99 14.61 1.84 -2.92
CA GLU A 99 13.37 1.49 -2.24
C GLU A 99 12.57 2.75 -1.91
N ALA A 100 11.24 2.60 -1.89
CA ALA A 100 10.31 3.63 -1.45
C ALA A 100 9.18 2.99 -0.63
N GLU A 101 8.74 3.68 0.42
CA GLU A 101 7.67 3.24 1.30
C GLU A 101 6.74 4.42 1.61
N PHE A 102 5.46 4.22 1.36
CA PHE A 102 4.36 5.09 1.80
C PHE A 102 3.73 4.44 3.02
N ASN A 103 4.01 4.99 4.21
CA ASN A 103 3.61 4.37 5.48
C ASN A 103 3.44 5.41 6.60
N PRO A 104 2.21 5.70 7.06
CA PRO A 104 0.97 5.10 6.61
C PRO A 104 0.40 5.80 5.36
N VAL A 105 -0.30 5.03 4.54
CA VAL A 105 -1.35 5.55 3.66
C VAL A 105 -2.67 5.47 4.42
N LEU A 106 -3.29 6.61 4.65
CA LEU A 106 -4.58 6.74 5.32
C LEU A 106 -5.70 6.68 4.29
N VAL A 107 -6.62 5.74 4.43
CA VAL A 107 -7.73 5.56 3.47
C VAL A 107 -9.07 5.46 4.18
N ASN A 108 -10.07 6.19 3.67
CA ASN A 108 -11.47 6.05 4.06
C ASN A 108 -12.34 5.79 2.81
N ASN A 109 -13.66 5.86 2.93
CA ASN A 109 -14.61 5.64 1.84
C ASN A 109 -14.58 6.72 0.74
N GLU A 110 -13.87 7.84 0.94
CA GLU A 110 -13.84 8.97 0.02
C GLU A 110 -12.48 9.14 -0.66
N LYS A 111 -11.38 8.98 0.07
CA LYS A 111 -10.02 9.27 -0.40
C LYS A 111 -8.96 8.39 0.24
N ALA A 112 -7.79 8.40 -0.38
CA ALA A 112 -6.54 7.88 0.18
C ALA A 112 -5.50 9.00 0.22
N ILE A 113 -4.75 9.09 1.31
CA ILE A 113 -3.71 10.11 1.56
C ILE A 113 -2.44 9.40 2.01
N VAL A 114 -1.33 9.68 1.33
CA VAL A 114 0.00 9.29 1.81
C VAL A 114 0.41 10.25 2.91
N ALA A 115 0.49 9.80 4.16
CA ALA A 115 0.79 10.66 5.31
C ALA A 115 2.28 10.82 5.57
N ASP A 116 3.08 9.79 5.26
CA ASP A 116 4.53 9.81 5.34
C ASP A 116 5.16 9.00 4.21
N VAL A 117 6.37 9.38 3.84
CA VAL A 117 7.14 8.79 2.74
C VAL A 117 8.60 8.65 3.14
N ARG A 118 9.14 7.44 2.95
CA ARG A 118 10.56 7.16 3.02
C ARG A 118 11.06 6.68 1.68
N MET A 119 12.22 7.16 1.25
CA MET A 119 12.90 6.69 0.05
C MET A 119 14.40 6.56 0.31
N THR A 120 15.01 5.54 -0.27
CA THR A 120 16.46 5.33 -0.26
C THR A 120 16.96 5.34 -1.69
N LEU A 121 18.01 6.10 -1.96
CA LEU A 121 18.65 6.16 -3.28
C LEU A 121 19.82 5.16 -3.35
N SER A 122 20.03 4.56 -4.52
CA SER A 122 21.25 3.82 -4.80
C SER A 122 22.44 4.77 -4.81
N SER A 123 23.52 4.39 -4.13
CA SER A 123 24.81 5.11 -4.15
C SER A 123 25.59 4.86 -5.43
#